data_AF-H0JR68-F1
#
_entry.id   AF-H0JR68-F1
#
_cell.length_a   1.000
_cell.length_b   1.000
_cell.length_c   1.000
_cell.angle_alpha   90.00
_cell.angle_beta   90.00
_cell.angle_gamma   90.00
#
_symmetry.space_group_name_H-M   'P 1'
#
loop_
_entity.id
_entity.type
_entity.pdbx_description
1 polymer ?
#
loop_
_entity_poly.entity_id
_entity_poly.type
_entity_poly.pdbx_seq_one_letter_code
_entity_poly.pdbx_strand_id
1 'polypeptide(L)'
;MVAGLQAVNYDDKLSARWTALVTDLNGRLAAQMSRDADAGEITPLSDDHEGLVTTLTDMIVIAFFKDRSLRPSEAESRRMLANVKTVWLGTWGAPNPPSHRVD
;
A
#
# COMPACT_ATOMS: atom_id res chain seq x y z
N MET A 1 -7.58 -3.43 -10.81
CA MET A 1 -7.92 -2.60 -9.64
C MET A 1 -9.05 -1.60 -9.94
N VAL A 2 -8.91 -0.65 -10.86
CA VAL A 2 -9.94 0.39 -11.12
C VAL A 2 -11.29 -0.16 -11.62
N ALA A 3 -11.31 -1.21 -12.45
CA ALA A 3 -12.55 -1.84 -12.90
C ALA A 3 -13.37 -2.47 -11.75
N GLY A 4 -12.70 -2.90 -10.67
CA GLY A 4 -13.37 -3.38 -9.45
C GLY A 4 -14.06 -2.23 -8.73
N LEU A 5 -13.33 -1.14 -8.48
CA LEU A 5 -13.87 0.05 -7.80
C LEU A 5 -15.02 0.72 -8.56
N GLN A 6 -14.95 0.79 -9.89
CA GLN A 6 -16.03 1.37 -10.72
C GLN A 6 -17.31 0.52 -10.71
N ALA A 7 -17.20 -0.77 -10.42
CA ALA A 7 -18.30 -1.71 -10.50
C ALA A 7 -18.85 -2.13 -9.11
N VAL A 8 -18.10 -1.85 -8.02
CA VAL A 8 -18.56 -1.96 -6.62
C VAL A 8 -19.85 -1.15 -6.36
N ASN A 9 -20.06 -0.04 -7.08
CA ASN A 9 -21.27 0.79 -6.94
C ASN A 9 -22.54 0.22 -7.63
N TYR A 10 -22.46 -0.93 -8.30
CA TYR A 10 -23.59 -1.49 -9.06
C TYR A 10 -23.96 -2.94 -8.68
N ASP A 11 -23.10 -3.68 -7.97
CA ASP A 11 -23.34 -5.09 -7.62
C ASP A 11 -22.69 -5.47 -6.28
N ASP A 12 -23.51 -5.80 -5.28
CA ASP A 12 -23.09 -6.21 -3.94
C ASP A 12 -22.14 -7.43 -3.95
N LYS A 13 -22.31 -8.35 -4.91
CA LYS A 13 -21.42 -9.52 -5.04
C LYS A 13 -20.05 -9.11 -5.55
N LEU A 14 -19.99 -8.11 -6.43
CA LEU A 14 -18.73 -7.59 -6.93
C LEU A 14 -18.01 -6.75 -5.88
N SER A 15 -18.75 -5.98 -5.09
CA SER A 15 -18.27 -5.32 -3.88
C SER A 15 -17.63 -6.33 -2.92
N ALA A 16 -18.36 -7.39 -2.54
CA ALA A 16 -17.86 -8.41 -1.63
C ALA A 16 -16.61 -9.12 -2.15
N ARG A 17 -16.55 -9.43 -3.46
CA ARG A 17 -15.35 -10.03 -4.08
C ARG A 17 -14.16 -9.10 -4.08
N TRP A 18 -14.38 -7.81 -4.36
CA TRP A 18 -13.34 -6.80 -4.32
C TRP A 18 -12.80 -6.63 -2.89
N THR A 19 -13.68 -6.49 -1.91
CA THR A 19 -13.31 -6.41 -0.50
C THR A 19 -12.52 -7.64 -0.07
N ALA A 20 -13.00 -8.86 -0.35
CA ALA A 20 -12.29 -10.09 0.01
C ALA A 20 -10.89 -10.17 -0.62
N LEU A 21 -10.75 -9.76 -1.88
CA LEU A 21 -9.46 -9.73 -2.56
C LEU A 21 -8.49 -8.73 -1.91
N VAL A 22 -8.97 -7.51 -1.60
CA VAL A 22 -8.15 -6.48 -0.96
C VAL A 22 -7.77 -6.90 0.46
N THR A 23 -8.69 -7.49 1.22
CA THR A 23 -8.42 -8.00 2.57
C THR A 23 -7.37 -9.10 2.57
N ASP A 24 -7.47 -10.10 1.68
CA ASP A 24 -6.45 -11.16 1.56
C ASP A 24 -5.09 -10.61 1.15
N LEU A 25 -5.06 -9.67 0.18
CA LEU A 25 -3.82 -9.02 -0.23
C LEU A 25 -3.19 -8.23 0.92
N ASN A 26 -3.97 -7.43 1.63
CA ASN A 26 -3.49 -6.63 2.76
C ASN A 26 -2.95 -7.52 3.88
N GLY A 27 -3.64 -8.62 4.21
CA GLY A 27 -3.17 -9.56 5.22
C GLY A 27 -1.83 -10.20 4.84
N ARG A 28 -1.64 -10.58 3.58
CA ARG A 28 -0.36 -11.14 3.10
C ARG A 28 0.78 -10.13 3.13
N LEU A 29 0.50 -8.89 2.72
CA LEU A 29 1.47 -7.80 2.76
C LEU A 29 1.86 -7.47 4.20
N ALA A 30 0.89 -7.32 5.09
CA ALA A 30 1.15 -7.03 6.51
C ALA A 30 1.99 -8.14 7.17
N ALA A 31 1.70 -9.40 6.86
CA ALA A 31 2.48 -10.53 7.32
C ALA A 31 3.92 -10.50 6.79
N GLN A 32 4.14 -10.08 5.54
CA GLN A 32 5.49 -9.92 4.98
C GLN A 32 6.23 -8.76 5.67
N MET A 33 5.61 -7.59 5.78
CA MET A 33 6.23 -6.43 6.42
C MET A 33 6.58 -6.73 7.88
N SER A 34 5.76 -7.51 8.58
CA SER A 34 6.07 -7.97 9.95
C SER A 34 7.32 -8.83 9.99
N ARG A 35 7.46 -9.80 9.07
CA ARG A 35 8.68 -10.62 8.99
C ARG A 35 9.93 -9.81 8.68
N ASP A 36 9.82 -8.85 7.77
CA ASP A 36 10.94 -8.00 7.37
C ASP A 36 11.36 -7.06 8.52
N ALA A 37 10.39 -6.56 9.30
CA ALA A 37 10.64 -5.76 10.50
C ALA A 37 11.29 -6.60 11.61
N ASP A 38 10.78 -7.81 11.86
CA ASP A 38 11.35 -8.75 12.84
C ASP A 38 12.79 -9.17 12.47
N ALA A 39 13.08 -9.25 11.17
CA ALA A 39 14.42 -9.51 10.64
C ALA A 39 15.35 -8.27 10.66
N GLY A 40 14.82 -7.08 11.00
CA GLY A 40 15.55 -5.82 10.99
C GLY A 40 15.87 -5.28 9.58
N GLU A 41 15.23 -5.83 8.54
CA GLU A 41 15.42 -5.41 7.14
C GLU A 41 14.72 -4.09 6.83
N ILE A 42 13.70 -3.75 7.61
CA ILE A 42 12.94 -2.50 7.51
C ILE A 42 12.71 -1.90 8.91
N THR A 43 12.46 -0.59 8.94
CA THR A 43 12.12 0.15 10.17
C THR A 43 10.80 0.89 9.94
N PRO A 44 9.66 0.21 10.11
CA PRO A 44 8.34 0.75 9.79
C PRO A 44 8.01 1.98 10.64
N LEU A 45 7.20 2.90 10.09
CA LEU A 45 6.75 4.09 10.80
C LEU A 45 5.82 3.79 11.99
N SER A 46 5.27 2.59 12.06
CA SER A 46 4.40 2.12 13.13
C SER A 46 4.44 0.59 13.20
N ASP A 47 4.31 0.06 14.40
CA ASP A 47 4.19 -1.39 14.65
C ASP A 47 2.82 -1.95 14.20
N ASP A 48 1.83 -1.09 13.89
CA ASP A 48 0.56 -1.50 13.29
C ASP A 48 0.71 -1.72 11.77
N HIS A 49 1.38 -2.81 11.41
CA HIS A 49 1.64 -3.15 10.00
C HIS A 49 0.36 -3.38 9.20
N GLU A 50 -0.68 -3.93 9.82
CA GLU A 50 -1.97 -4.16 9.16
C GLU A 50 -2.69 -2.84 8.85
N GLY A 51 -2.72 -1.91 9.80
CA GLY A 51 -3.25 -0.57 9.61
C GLY A 51 -2.48 0.24 8.57
N LEU A 52 -1.14 0.15 8.59
CA LEU A 52 -0.28 0.80 7.58
C LEU A 52 -0.55 0.25 6.17
N VAL A 53 -0.54 -1.07 5.99
CA VAL A 53 -0.81 -1.69 4.69
C VAL A 53 -2.21 -1.33 4.20
N THR A 54 -3.22 -1.42 5.06
CA THR A 54 -4.60 -1.10 4.69
C THR A 54 -4.73 0.34 4.21
N THR A 55 -4.19 1.29 4.98
CA THR A 55 -4.21 2.72 4.64
C THR A 55 -3.47 3.01 3.33
N LEU A 56 -2.30 2.40 3.13
CA LEU A 56 -1.51 2.57 1.91
C LEU A 56 -2.22 2.00 0.69
N THR A 57 -2.79 0.80 0.79
CA THR A 57 -3.53 0.17 -0.32
C THR A 57 -4.75 1.00 -0.70
N ASP A 58 -5.50 1.53 0.27
CA ASP A 58 -6.64 2.42 0.00
C ASP A 58 -6.21 3.71 -0.71
N MET A 59 -5.14 4.35 -0.22
CA MET A 59 -4.57 5.55 -0.86
C MET A 59 -4.15 5.26 -2.30
N ILE A 60 -3.49 4.12 -2.54
CA ILE A 60 -3.05 3.68 -3.88
C ILE A 60 -4.26 3.51 -4.80
N VAL A 61 -5.29 2.80 -4.35
CA VAL A 61 -6.51 2.57 -5.13
C VAL A 61 -7.18 3.89 -5.49
N ILE A 62 -7.31 4.82 -4.53
CA ILE A 62 -7.90 6.15 -4.77
C ILE A 62 -7.04 6.96 -5.75
N ALA A 63 -5.71 6.93 -5.63
CA ALA A 63 -4.80 7.66 -6.52
C ALA A 63 -4.94 7.20 -7.96
N PHE A 64 -4.90 5.87 -8.20
CA PHE A 64 -5.09 5.31 -9.54
C PHE A 64 -6.51 5.52 -10.08
N PHE A 65 -7.52 5.49 -9.23
CA PHE A 65 -8.90 5.81 -9.63
C PHE A 65 -9.02 7.27 -10.10
N LYS A 66 -8.47 8.22 -9.34
CA LYS A 66 -8.47 9.65 -9.70
C LYS A 66 -7.69 9.91 -10.97
N ASP A 67 -6.49 9.35 -11.09
CA ASP A 67 -5.66 9.46 -12.29
C ASP A 67 -6.42 8.98 -13.53
N ARG A 68 -7.04 7.80 -13.47
CA ARG A 68 -7.81 7.30 -14.62
C ARG A 68 -9.07 8.11 -14.92
N SER A 69 -9.75 8.63 -13.88
CA SER A 69 -10.99 9.39 -14.03
C SER A 69 -10.75 10.78 -14.62
N LEU A 70 -9.67 11.45 -14.21
CA LEU A 70 -9.32 12.79 -14.66
C LEU A 70 -8.61 12.79 -16.02
N ARG A 71 -8.06 11.64 -16.45
CA ARG A 71 -7.30 11.49 -17.70
C ARG A 71 -6.20 12.56 -17.86
N PRO A 72 -5.31 12.71 -16.87
CA PRO A 72 -4.25 13.70 -16.92
C PRO A 72 -3.22 13.32 -17.99
N SER A 73 -2.27 14.22 -18.24
CA SER A 73 -1.16 13.94 -19.14
C SER A 73 -0.29 12.78 -18.63
N GLU A 74 0.43 12.12 -19.54
CA GLU A 74 1.34 11.03 -19.17
C GLU A 74 2.40 11.47 -18.15
N ALA A 75 2.88 12.72 -18.23
CA ALA A 75 3.84 13.27 -17.29
C ALA A 75 3.25 13.36 -15.86
N GLU A 76 1.98 13.74 -15.74
CA GLU A 76 1.27 13.80 -14.46
C GLU A 76 1.02 12.41 -13.89
N SER A 77 0.61 11.43 -14.71
CA SER A 77 0.45 10.04 -14.27
C SER A 77 1.76 9.43 -13.80
N ARG A 78 2.88 9.69 -14.50
CA ARG A 78 4.22 9.26 -14.06
C ARG A 78 4.61 9.89 -12.72
N ARG A 79 4.30 11.18 -12.54
CA ARG A 79 4.55 11.88 -11.27
C ARG A 79 3.72 11.31 -10.12
N MET A 80 2.44 11.04 -10.35
CA MET A 80 1.56 10.37 -9.38
C MET A 80 2.13 9.01 -8.97
N LEU A 81 2.53 8.19 -9.93
CA LEU A 81 3.13 6.88 -9.66
C LEU A 81 4.43 7.00 -8.85
N ALA A 82 5.29 7.97 -9.19
CA ALA A 82 6.51 8.23 -8.44
C ALA A 82 6.21 8.61 -6.98
N ASN A 83 5.22 9.50 -6.76
CA ASN A 83 4.82 9.91 -5.42
C ASN A 83 4.27 8.74 -4.59
N VAL A 84 3.41 7.90 -5.18
CA VAL A 84 2.87 6.71 -4.54
C VAL A 84 3.99 5.76 -4.11
N LYS A 85 4.98 5.52 -4.99
CA LYS A 85 6.14 4.68 -4.67
C LYS A 85 6.98 5.27 -3.54
N THR A 86 7.21 6.58 -3.55
CA THR A 86 7.95 7.26 -2.48
C THR A 86 7.25 7.11 -1.13
N VAL A 87 5.93 7.30 -1.08
CA VAL A 87 5.16 7.13 0.17
C VAL A 87 5.21 5.67 0.64
N TRP A 88 5.03 4.71 -0.27
CA TRP A 88 5.14 3.29 0.06
C TRP A 88 6.49 2.97 0.69
N LEU A 89 7.59 3.28 -0.01
CA LEU A 89 8.95 2.98 0.47
C LEU A 89 9.29 3.74 1.76
N GLY A 90 8.90 5.00 1.86
CA GLY A 90 9.15 5.82 3.05
C GLY A 90 8.40 5.33 4.29
N THR A 91 7.29 4.60 4.13
CA THR A 91 6.53 4.05 5.26
C THR A 91 7.24 2.88 5.94
N TRP A 92 8.06 2.15 5.19
CA TRP A 92 8.77 0.97 5.70
C TRP A 92 10.21 1.30 6.14
N GLY A 93 10.73 2.47 5.78
CA GLY A 93 12.06 2.89 6.21
C GLY A 93 13.20 2.05 5.62
N ALA A 94 14.39 2.19 6.17
CA ALA A 94 15.59 1.42 5.83
C ALA A 94 15.92 0.42 6.97
N PRO A 95 16.81 -0.56 6.75
CA PRO A 95 17.26 -1.46 7.80
C PRO A 95 17.76 -0.68 9.01
N ASN A 96 17.46 -1.17 10.21
CA ASN A 96 18.04 -0.59 11.42
C ASN A 96 19.57 -0.79 11.35
N PRO A 97 20.40 0.26 11.49
CA PRO A 97 21.83 0.07 11.58
C PRO A 97 22.14 -0.84 12.77
N PRO A 98 23.10 -1.77 12.65
CA PRO A 98 23.42 -2.70 13.74
C PRO A 98 23.71 -1.88 14.98
N SER A 99 22.95 -2.12 16.05
CA SER A 99 23.20 -1.53 17.35
C SER A 99 24.64 -1.86 17.73
N HIS A 100 25.53 -0.87 17.75
CA HIS A 100 26.84 -1.01 18.35
C HIS A 100 26.62 -1.56 19.76
N ARG A 101 27.04 -2.82 20.00
CA ARG A 101 27.29 -3.30 21.34
C ARG A 101 28.34 -2.36 21.93
N VAL A 102 27.91 -1.49 22.84
CA VAL A 102 28.81 -0.91 23.83
C VAL A 102 28.93 -1.99 24.90
N ASP A 103 30.10 -2.62 24.87
CA ASP A 103 30.78 -3.47 25.85
C ASP A 103 30.12 -4.79 26.30
#